data_AF-G3GZI3-F1
#
_entry.id   AF-G3GZI3-F1
#
_cell.length_a   1.000
_cell.length_b   1.000
_cell.length_c   1.000
_cell.angle_alpha   90.00
_cell.angle_beta   90.00
_cell.angle_gamma   90.00
#
_symmetry.space_group_name_H-M   'P 1'
#
loop_
_entity.id
_entity.type
_entity.pdbx_description
1 polymer ?
#
loop_
_entity_poly.entity_id
_entity_poly.type
_entity_poly.pdbx_seq_one_letter_code
_entity_poly.pdbx_strand_id
1 'polypeptide(L)'
;MGSCELATTLTGTPHYMSPEALKHQGYDAKSDICFLSVVLNIVEGDTPSLPERVPRELNAIMQRMLNKSPSLRPSAAEVLKVPYIDEQLQHLMCIYSEVTLEDKNSVCQKDDVQIINAM
;
A
#
# COMPACT_ATOMS: atom_id res chain seq x y z
N MET A 1 0.40 19.99 -40.24
CA MET A 1 1.30 19.22 -39.36
C MET A 1 0.91 19.57 -37.93
N GLY A 2 0.15 18.69 -37.27
CA GLY A 2 -0.25 18.92 -35.88
C GLY A 2 0.90 18.52 -34.96
N SER A 3 1.30 19.40 -34.05
CA SER A 3 2.18 19.01 -32.95
C SER A 3 1.45 18.01 -32.08
N CYS A 4 1.99 16.81 -31.94
CA CYS A 4 1.65 15.95 -30.82
C CYS A 4 2.16 16.63 -29.55
N GLU A 5 1.27 17.23 -28.75
CA GLU A 5 1.63 17.60 -27.39
C GLU A 5 1.97 16.32 -26.62
N LEU A 6 3.22 16.23 -26.18
CA LEU A 6 3.69 15.11 -25.35
C LEU A 6 3.18 15.32 -23.92
N ALA A 7 2.79 14.24 -23.25
CA ALA A 7 2.42 14.31 -21.84
C ALA A 7 3.65 14.74 -21.00
N THR A 8 3.54 15.86 -20.28
CA THR A 8 4.59 16.40 -19.40
C THR A 8 4.29 16.19 -17.91
N THR A 9 3.11 15.67 -17.58
CA THR A 9 2.64 15.48 -16.21
C THR A 9 3.42 14.36 -15.53
N LEU A 10 3.99 14.66 -14.36
CA LEU A 10 4.79 13.73 -13.57
C LEU A 10 3.88 12.88 -12.66
N THR A 11 2.98 12.10 -13.28
CA THR A 11 2.06 11.20 -12.58
C THR A 11 2.55 9.75 -12.64
N GLY A 12 2.77 9.14 -11.48
CA GLY A 12 3.08 7.72 -11.35
C GLY A 12 4.20 7.46 -10.33
N THR A 13 4.65 6.20 -10.24
CA THR A 13 5.72 5.79 -9.32
C THR A 13 7.07 5.89 -10.04
N PRO A 14 8.01 6.75 -9.61
CA PRO A 14 9.24 7.05 -10.34
C PRO A 14 10.08 5.83 -10.76
N HIS A 15 10.05 4.77 -9.96
CA HIS A 15 10.77 3.53 -10.25
C HIS A 15 10.31 2.78 -11.51
N TYR A 16 9.09 3.03 -12.00
CA TYR A 16 8.54 2.40 -13.20
C TYR A 16 8.49 3.34 -14.40
N MET A 17 9.02 4.56 -14.25
CA MET A 17 9.05 5.56 -15.30
C MET A 17 10.32 5.47 -16.12
N SER A 18 10.22 5.82 -17.40
CA SER A 18 11.37 6.01 -18.25
C SER A 18 12.18 7.25 -17.82
N PRO A 19 13.51 7.27 -18.05
CA PRO A 19 14.35 8.38 -17.62
C PRO A 19 14.00 9.72 -18.30
N GLU A 20 13.48 9.69 -19.52
CA GLU A 20 12.98 10.87 -20.24
C GLU A 20 11.72 11.47 -19.60
N ALA A 21 10.81 10.64 -19.10
CA ALA A 21 9.63 11.09 -18.37
C ALA A 21 10.03 11.78 -17.05
N LEU A 22 11.01 11.23 -16.33
CA LEU A 22 11.54 11.83 -15.09
C LEU A 22 12.28 13.16 -15.33
N LYS A 23 12.87 13.34 -16.52
CA LYS A 23 13.60 14.56 -16.90
C LYS A 23 12.71 15.62 -17.56
N HIS A 24 11.39 15.42 -17.61
CA HIS A 24 10.45 16.29 -18.32
C HIS A 24 10.81 16.50 -19.81
N GLN A 25 11.43 15.50 -20.45
CA GLN A 25 11.83 15.58 -21.86
C GLN A 25 10.68 15.20 -22.82
N GLY A 26 9.51 14.91 -22.27
CA GLY A 26 8.34 14.40 -22.99
C GLY A 26 8.36 12.88 -23.08
N TYR A 27 7.18 12.28 -22.95
CA TYR A 27 6.98 10.84 -23.17
C TYR A 27 7.05 10.53 -24.68
N ASP A 28 7.78 9.49 -25.07
CA ASP A 28 7.90 9.08 -26.47
C ASP A 28 7.68 7.56 -26.66
N ALA A 29 7.79 7.07 -27.90
CA ALA A 29 7.62 5.64 -28.19
C ALA A 29 8.64 4.73 -27.47
N LYS A 30 9.78 5.25 -26.99
CA LYS A 30 10.74 4.48 -26.20
C LYS A 30 10.30 4.38 -24.74
N SER A 31 9.55 5.36 -24.24
CA SER A 31 8.92 5.29 -22.92
C SER A 31 7.94 4.11 -22.83
N ASP A 32 7.21 3.80 -23.91
CA ASP A 32 6.32 2.62 -23.99
C ASP A 32 7.08 1.29 -23.82
N ILE A 33 8.32 1.21 -24.31
CA ILE A 33 9.17 0.01 -24.16
C ILE A 33 9.53 -0.21 -22.69
N CYS A 34 9.81 0.87 -21.94
CA CYS A 34 10.08 0.80 -20.50
C CYS A 34 8.84 0.30 -19.74
N PHE A 35 7.65 0.84 -20.05
CA PHE A 35 6.41 0.38 -19.47
C PHE A 35 6.12 -1.10 -19.78
N LEU A 36 6.34 -1.52 -21.03
CA LEU A 36 6.16 -2.92 -21.44
C LEU A 36 7.04 -3.87 -20.61
N SER A 37 8.28 -3.49 -20.28
CA SER A 37 9.14 -4.28 -19.41
C SER A 37 8.53 -4.52 -18.03
N VAL A 38 7.87 -3.50 -17.44
CA VAL A 38 7.17 -3.63 -16.16
C VAL A 38 5.99 -4.59 -16.28
N VAL A 39 5.20 -4.47 -17.36
CA VAL A 39 4.07 -5.38 -17.62
C VAL A 39 4.55 -6.83 -17.74
N LEU A 40 5.60 -7.08 -18.51
CA LEU A 40 6.16 -8.43 -18.68
C LEU A 40 6.70 -8.98 -17.35
N ASN A 41 7.37 -8.18 -16.53
CA ASN A 41 7.81 -8.61 -15.20
C ASN A 41 6.62 -8.99 -14.29
N ILE A 42 5.49 -8.30 -14.41
CA ILE A 42 4.28 -8.63 -13.64
C ILE A 42 3.62 -9.91 -14.14
N VAL A 43 3.57 -10.14 -15.46
CA VAL A 43 2.88 -11.29 -16.04
C VAL A 43 3.73 -12.56 -15.98
N GLU A 44 5.00 -12.45 -16.37
CA GLU A 44 5.90 -13.58 -16.61
C GLU A 44 7.01 -13.67 -15.57
N GLY A 45 7.44 -12.54 -15.01
CA GLY A 45 8.52 -12.50 -14.04
C GLY A 45 8.18 -13.15 -12.70
N ASP A 46 9.22 -13.63 -12.02
CA ASP A 46 9.10 -14.19 -10.68
C ASP A 46 8.65 -13.13 -9.67
N THR A 47 7.81 -13.54 -8.71
CA THR A 47 7.41 -12.67 -7.61
C THR A 47 8.62 -12.46 -6.69
N PRO A 48 9.06 -11.22 -6.46
CA PRO A 48 10.25 -10.96 -5.64
C PRO A 48 10.06 -11.45 -4.21
N SER A 49 11.13 -11.94 -3.58
CA SER A 49 11.13 -12.28 -2.16
C SER A 49 11.27 -11.02 -1.31
N LEU A 50 10.56 -10.97 -0.17
CA LEU A 50 10.78 -9.94 0.83
C LEU A 50 12.19 -10.05 1.45
N PRO A 51 12.76 -8.94 1.95
CA PRO A 51 14.05 -8.96 2.64
C PRO A 51 14.08 -9.91 3.85
N GLU A 52 15.23 -10.49 4.17
CA GLU A 52 15.39 -11.50 5.25
C GLU A 52 14.96 -11.03 6.64
N ARG A 53 14.99 -9.71 6.89
CA ARG A 53 14.51 -9.12 8.15
C ARG A 53 12.99 -9.24 8.34
N VAL A 54 12.25 -9.56 7.27
CA VAL A 54 10.80 -9.73 7.29
C VAL A 54 10.47 -11.20 7.57
N PRO A 55 9.48 -11.50 8.44
CA PRO A 55 9.08 -12.87 8.74
C PRO A 55 8.78 -13.69 7.48
N ARG A 56 9.28 -14.93 7.45
CA ARG A 56 9.16 -15.81 6.28
C ARG A 56 7.70 -16.17 6.00
N GLU A 57 6.88 -16.23 7.04
CA GLU A 57 5.45 -16.48 7.00
C GLU A 57 4.75 -15.39 6.17
N LEU A 58 5.11 -14.12 6.39
CA LEU A 58 4.56 -13.00 5.62
C LEU A 58 4.99 -13.06 4.16
N ASN A 59 6.25 -13.40 3.87
CA ASN A 59 6.71 -13.62 2.51
C ASN A 59 5.93 -14.76 1.83
N ALA A 60 5.70 -15.88 2.54
CA ALA A 60 4.94 -17.00 2.01
C ALA A 60 3.48 -16.62 1.70
N ILE A 61 2.83 -15.81 2.55
CA ILE A 61 1.50 -15.28 2.29
C ILE A 61 1.51 -14.36 1.05
N MET A 62 2.46 -13.43 0.96
CA MET A 62 2.60 -12.54 -0.19
C MET A 62 2.78 -13.32 -1.50
N GLN A 63 3.64 -14.34 -1.49
CA GLN A 63 3.88 -15.21 -2.65
C GLN A 63 2.60 -15.92 -3.11
N ARG A 64 1.74 -16.35 -2.17
CA ARG A 64 0.42 -16.90 -2.48
C ARG A 64 -0.55 -15.85 -3.03
N MET A 65 -0.57 -14.65 -2.43
CA MET A 65 -1.43 -13.55 -2.89
C MET A 65 -1.09 -13.09 -4.32
N LEU A 66 0.20 -13.06 -4.67
CA LEU A 66 0.71 -12.64 -5.98
C LEU A 66 0.88 -13.81 -6.96
N ASN A 67 0.21 -14.93 -6.74
CA ASN A 67 0.28 -16.07 -7.66
C ASN A 67 -0.28 -15.71 -9.04
N LYS A 68 0.40 -16.10 -10.12
CA LYS A 68 -0.03 -15.79 -11.49
C LYS A 68 -1.37 -16.44 -11.81
N SER A 69 -1.60 -17.67 -11.33
CA SER A 69 -2.87 -18.37 -11.47
C SER A 69 -3.91 -17.79 -10.51
N PRO A 70 -5.02 -17.18 -11.00
CA PRO A 70 -6.02 -16.57 -10.13
C PRO A 70 -6.68 -17.56 -9.18
N SER A 71 -6.85 -18.82 -9.58
CA SER A 71 -7.47 -19.87 -8.76
C SER A 71 -6.60 -20.32 -7.58
N LEU A 72 -5.30 -20.02 -7.62
CA LEU A 72 -4.37 -20.31 -6.52
C LEU A 72 -4.23 -19.15 -5.53
N ARG A 73 -4.80 -17.97 -5.85
CA ARG A 73 -4.77 -16.82 -4.95
C ARG A 73 -5.78 -17.04 -3.82
N PRO A 74 -5.34 -16.95 -2.54
CA PRO A 74 -6.27 -17.03 -1.44
C PRO A 74 -7.17 -15.80 -1.41
N SER A 75 -8.44 -16.00 -1.05
CA SER A 75 -9.33 -14.91 -0.68
C SER A 75 -8.86 -14.22 0.61
N ALA A 76 -9.30 -12.98 0.84
CA ALA A 76 -9.01 -12.28 2.09
C ALA A 76 -9.45 -13.09 3.33
N ALA A 77 -10.60 -13.75 3.26
CA ALA A 77 -11.10 -14.59 4.35
C ALA A 77 -10.21 -15.81 4.64
N GLU A 78 -9.52 -16.36 3.63
CA GLU A 78 -8.54 -17.44 3.84
C GLU A 78 -7.22 -16.91 4.38
N VAL A 79 -6.78 -15.72 3.94
CA VAL A 79 -5.57 -15.07 4.47
C VAL A 79 -5.72 -14.76 5.96
N LEU A 80 -6.88 -14.26 6.38
CA LEU A 80 -7.16 -13.95 7.79
C LEU A 80 -7.13 -15.18 8.71
N LYS A 81 -7.27 -16.39 8.16
CA LYS A 81 -7.20 -17.66 8.91
C LYS A 81 -5.81 -18.26 8.95
N VAL A 82 -4.81 -17.66 8.30
CA VAL A 82 -3.43 -18.16 8.34
C VAL A 82 -2.89 -17.97 9.77
N PRO A 83 -2.31 -18.98 10.43
CA PRO A 83 -1.93 -18.92 11.85
C PRO A 83 -1.14 -17.66 12.22
N TYR A 84 -0.14 -17.31 11.41
CA TYR A 84 0.65 -16.09 11.61
C TYR A 84 -0.22 -14.82 11.64
N ILE A 85 -1.17 -14.67 10.69
CA ILE A 85 -2.04 -13.50 10.61
C ILE A 85 -3.07 -13.49 11.75
N ASP A 86 -3.62 -14.66 12.07
CA ASP A 86 -4.58 -14.81 13.17
C ASP A 86 -3.94 -14.42 14.51
N GLU A 87 -2.72 -14.87 14.79
CA GLU A 87 -1.94 -14.48 15.97
C GLU A 87 -1.69 -12.96 16.02
N GLN A 88 -1.32 -12.35 14.88
CA GLN A 88 -1.14 -10.89 14.82
C GLN A 88 -2.45 -10.14 15.08
N LEU A 89 -3.59 -10.65 14.60
CA LEU A 89 -4.90 -10.06 14.84
C LEU A 89 -5.32 -10.17 16.30
N GLN A 90 -5.09 -11.32 16.94
CA GLN A 90 -5.35 -11.51 18.37
C GLN A 90 -4.51 -10.53 19.21
N HIS A 91 -3.22 -10.39 18.89
CA HIS A 91 -2.36 -9.41 19.56
C HIS A 91 -2.86 -7.97 19.36
N LEU A 92 -3.26 -7.63 18.14
CA LEU A 92 -3.85 -6.33 17.83
C LEU A 92 -5.13 -6.07 18.64
N MET A 93 -6.02 -7.07 18.75
CA MET A 93 -7.23 -6.98 19.55
C MET A 93 -6.94 -6.80 21.04
N CYS A 94 -5.92 -7.49 21.57
CA CYS A 94 -5.45 -7.31 22.94
C CYS A 94 -5.02 -5.85 23.20
N ILE A 95 -4.16 -5.29 22.35
CA ILE A 95 -3.71 -3.91 22.46
C ILE A 95 -4.90 -2.93 22.44
N TYR A 96 -5.82 -3.08 21.49
CA TYR A 96 -6.95 -2.16 21.41
C TYR A 96 -7.89 -2.25 22.62
N SER A 97 -8.02 -3.43 23.23
CA SER A 97 -8.80 -3.57 24.47
C SER A 97 -8.17 -2.79 25.63
N GLU A 98 -6.84 -2.73 25.71
CA GLU A 98 -6.11 -1.96 26.72
C GLU A 98 -6.21 -0.43 26.48
N VAL A 99 -6.11 0.00 25.22
CA VAL A 99 -6.20 1.43 24.84
C VAL A 99 -7.58 2.03 25.15
N THR A 100 -8.66 1.23 25.07
CA THR A 100 -10.02 1.70 25.38
C THR A 100 -10.30 1.97 26.87
N LEU A 101 -9.40 1.58 27.78
CA LEU A 101 -9.52 1.85 29.22
C LEU A 101 -8.88 3.18 29.65
N GLU A 102 -7.85 3.65 28.94
CA GLU A 102 -7.11 4.87 29.29
C GLU A 102 -7.84 6.17 28.85
N ASP A 103 -8.79 6.09 27.91
CA ASP A 103 -9.51 7.27 27.40
C ASP A 103 -10.76 7.67 28.23
N LYS A 104 -11.01 6.97 29.36
CA LYS A 104 -12.13 7.30 30.26
C LYS A 104 -11.78 8.31 31.36
N ASN A 105 -10.54 8.79 31.45
CA ASN A 105 -10.10 9.66 32.54
C ASN A 105 -9.63 11.07 32.12
N SER A 106 -9.94 11.53 30.91
CA SER A 106 -9.64 12.91 30.48
C SER A 106 -10.84 13.73 30.00
N VAL A 107 -12.04 13.16 29.91
CA VAL A 107 -13.27 13.93 29.65
C VAL A 107 -13.90 14.38 30.96
N CYS A 108 -13.31 15.38 31.62
CA CYS A 108 -14.01 16.16 32.62
C CYS A 108 -13.37 17.54 32.85
N GLN A 109 -14.17 18.58 32.57
CA GLN A 109 -14.09 19.94 33.10
C GLN A 109 -12.98 20.86 32.59
N LYS A 110 -13.31 21.57 31.50
CA LYS A 110 -13.14 23.01 31.22
C LYS A 110 -13.48 23.12 29.74
N ASP A 111 -14.67 23.59 29.35
CA ASP A 111 -14.74 24.89 28.69
C ASP A 111 -16.17 25.52 28.65
N ASP A 112 -17.14 25.03 29.42
CA ASP A 112 -18.53 25.55 29.35
C ASP A 112 -18.85 26.76 30.25
N VAL A 113 -17.86 27.51 30.77
CA VAL A 113 -18.12 28.65 31.68
C VAL A 113 -17.53 29.99 31.20
N GLN A 114 -17.35 30.21 29.89
CA GLN A 114 -16.93 31.54 29.41
C GLN A 114 -17.87 32.23 28.40
N ILE A 115 -19.04 31.66 28.07
CA ILE A 115 -19.96 32.26 27.07
C ILE A 115 -21.18 32.96 27.71
N ILE A 116 -21.34 32.96 29.04
CA ILE A 116 -22.56 33.52 29.68
C ILE A 116 -22.37 34.95 30.23
N ASN A 117 -21.21 35.61 30.06
CA ASN A 117 -20.99 36.95 30.63
C ASN A 117 -20.60 38.04 29.64
N ALA A 118 -21.09 37.95 28.40
CA ALA A 118 -20.93 38.99 27.37
C ALA A 118 -22.29 39.51 26.88
N MET A 119 -23.17 39.89 27.81
CA MET A 119 -24.34 40.73 27.57
C MET A 119 -24.30 41.94 28.49
#